data_AF-A0A016W6C5-F1
#
_entry.id   AF-A0A016W6C5-F1
#
_cell.length_a   1.000
_cell.length_b   1.000
_cell.length_c   1.000
_cell.angle_alpha   90.00
_cell.angle_beta   90.00
_cell.angle_gamma   90.00
#
_symmetry.space_group_name_H-M   'P 1'
#
loop_
_entity.id
_entity.type
_entity.pdbx_description
1 polymer ?
#
loop_
_entity_poly.entity_id
_entity_poly.type
_entity_poly.pdbx_seq_one_letter_code
_entity_poly.pdbx_strand_id
1 'polypeptide(L)'
;MHTSSHPMWRVVFEHVDEARALVNRQCSHLESWQIMSYTIAMCFLVMWFRRMNRSDKPFIHRMRSSVYSIIRSLPWVKRRVKADLERARKEIEEEVHQCDQKRDFYKFLPEHPLAGEELLSEARQYAAMGERRYMEHYDPRTRNQDLSLCAKIYDLFSHSDPHRSDAFPGARKMEAEILRMSLSMFHGGAEACGVVAGGGTEVTLLACLDSIKGKKWVGFLYNAEKETGGRGGLRMTGEQALPQ
;
A
#
# COMPACT_ATOMS: atom_id res chain seq x y z
N MET A 1 -35.95 -38.71 -34.76
CA MET A 1 -35.03 -37.61 -34.42
C MET A 1 -33.64 -38.21 -34.25
N HIS A 2 -32.80 -38.01 -35.27
CA HIS A 2 -31.42 -38.48 -35.31
C HIS A 2 -30.57 -37.61 -34.38
N THR A 3 -29.98 -38.20 -33.34
CA THR A 3 -28.80 -37.62 -32.70
C THR A 3 -27.64 -38.57 -32.99
N SER A 4 -26.81 -38.16 -33.94
CA SER A 4 -25.56 -38.80 -34.33
C SER A 4 -24.63 -38.90 -33.11
N SER A 5 -24.70 -40.01 -32.39
CA SER A 5 -23.78 -40.29 -31.28
C SER A 5 -22.47 -40.75 -31.89
N HIS A 6 -21.48 -39.85 -32.01
CA HIS A 6 -20.15 -40.18 -32.52
C HIS A 6 -19.58 -41.43 -31.83
N PRO A 7 -18.87 -42.32 -32.53
CA PRO A 7 -18.33 -43.58 -32.00
C PRO A 7 -17.42 -43.38 -30.77
N MET A 8 -16.75 -42.21 -30.65
CA MET A 8 -16.00 -41.85 -29.45
C MET A 8 -16.87 -41.78 -28.19
N TRP A 9 -18.12 -41.32 -28.28
CA TRP A 9 -18.99 -41.22 -27.12
C TRP A 9 -19.35 -42.58 -26.54
N ARG A 10 -19.48 -43.62 -27.37
CA ARG A 10 -19.76 -44.98 -26.87
C ARG A 10 -18.62 -45.53 -26.03
N VAL A 11 -17.38 -45.38 -26.51
CA VAL A 11 -16.18 -45.82 -25.78
C VAL A 11 -16.04 -45.05 -24.47
N VAL A 12 -16.33 -43.74 -24.48
CA VAL A 12 -16.36 -42.93 -23.26
C VAL A 12 -17.46 -43.39 -22.29
N PHE A 13 -18.67 -43.69 -22.78
CA PHE A 13 -19.74 -44.19 -21.93
C PHE A 13 -19.43 -45.57 -21.33
N GLU A 14 -18.82 -46.46 -22.11
CA GLU A 14 -18.42 -47.79 -21.65
C GLU A 14 -17.38 -47.71 -20.54
N HIS A 15 -16.35 -46.87 -20.69
CA HIS A 15 -15.37 -46.63 -19.63
C HIS A 15 -15.97 -45.93 -18.40
N VAL A 16 -16.95 -45.04 -18.59
CA VAL A 16 -17.67 -44.39 -17.47
C VAL A 16 -18.54 -45.40 -16.73
N ASP A 17 -19.18 -46.33 -17.42
CA ASP A 17 -20.01 -47.37 -16.82
C ASP A 17 -19.16 -48.43 -16.11
N GLU A 18 -18.01 -48.83 -16.67
CA GLU A 18 -17.02 -49.67 -15.99
C GLU A 18 -16.48 -49.00 -14.72
N ALA A 19 -16.13 -47.71 -14.80
CA ALA A 19 -15.69 -46.94 -13.63
C ALA A 19 -16.79 -46.81 -12.57
N ARG A 20 -18.04 -46.59 -12.98
CA ARG A 20 -19.20 -46.56 -12.08
C ARG A 20 -19.38 -47.91 -11.39
N ALA A 21 -19.31 -49.01 -12.14
CA ALA A 21 -19.45 -50.36 -11.59
C ALA A 21 -18.34 -50.70 -10.58
N LEU A 22 -17.10 -50.29 -10.87
CA LEU A 22 -15.97 -50.44 -9.96
C LEU A 22 -16.16 -49.65 -8.66
N VAL A 23 -16.51 -48.35 -8.77
CA VAL A 23 -16.77 -47.50 -7.59
C VAL A 23 -17.93 -48.05 -6.76
N ASN A 24 -19.01 -48.47 -7.40
CA ASN A 24 -20.18 -49.02 -6.70
C ASN A 24 -19.86 -50.36 -6.01
N ARG A 25 -19.01 -51.20 -6.62
CA ARG A 25 -18.50 -52.43 -6.01
C ARG A 25 -17.57 -52.16 -4.82
N GLN A 26 -16.77 -51.10 -4.88
CA GLN A 26 -15.87 -50.72 -3.78
C GLN A 26 -16.64 -50.08 -2.62
N CYS A 27 -17.71 -49.33 -2.91
CA CYS A 27 -18.57 -48.67 -1.94
C CYS A 27 -19.74 -49.53 -1.44
N SER A 28 -19.87 -50.79 -1.88
CA SER A 28 -21.01 -51.66 -1.53
C SER A 28 -21.12 -52.00 -0.04
N HIS A 29 -20.03 -51.81 0.72
CA HIS A 29 -19.96 -52.06 2.16
C HIS A 29 -20.19 -50.82 3.02
N LEU A 30 -20.39 -49.65 2.40
CA LEU A 30 -20.54 -48.35 3.08
C LEU A 30 -21.98 -47.85 2.96
N GLU A 31 -22.53 -47.33 4.04
CA GLU A 31 -23.86 -46.73 4.04
C GLU A 31 -23.84 -45.38 3.32
N SER A 32 -24.95 -44.99 2.70
CA SER A 32 -25.06 -43.76 1.89
C SER A 32 -24.62 -42.49 2.63
N TRP A 33 -24.82 -42.41 3.95
CA TRP A 33 -24.39 -41.25 4.75
C TRP A 33 -22.86 -41.20 4.96
N GLN A 34 -22.17 -42.35 4.99
CA GLN A 34 -20.71 -42.40 5.10
C GLN A 34 -20.06 -41.89 3.82
N ILE A 35 -20.64 -42.22 2.67
CA ILE A 35 -20.18 -41.71 1.37
C ILE A 35 -20.34 -40.18 1.32
N MET A 36 -21.47 -39.66 1.80
CA MET A 36 -21.67 -38.20 1.92
C MET A 36 -20.67 -37.54 2.87
N SER A 37 -20.37 -38.14 4.02
CA SER A 37 -19.40 -37.57 4.97
C SER A 37 -17.98 -37.59 4.44
N TYR A 38 -17.56 -38.67 3.75
CA TYR A 38 -16.24 -38.76 3.12
C TYR A 38 -16.08 -37.79 1.94
N THR A 39 -17.10 -37.62 1.11
CA THR A 39 -17.06 -36.65 0.01
C THR A 39 -17.00 -35.21 0.51
N ILE A 40 -17.78 -34.87 1.54
CA ILE A 40 -17.71 -33.56 2.20
C ILE A 40 -16.32 -33.35 2.81
N ALA A 41 -15.79 -34.33 3.54
CA ALA A 41 -14.45 -34.26 4.13
C ALA A 41 -13.36 -34.10 3.07
N MET A 42 -13.46 -34.82 1.94
CA MET A 42 -12.52 -34.70 0.82
C MET A 42 -12.62 -33.34 0.15
N CYS A 43 -13.81 -32.79 -0.05
CA CYS A 43 -14.00 -31.43 -0.55
C CYS A 43 -13.38 -30.40 0.40
N PHE A 44 -13.59 -30.51 1.72
CA PHE A 44 -12.94 -29.66 2.70
C PHE A 44 -11.41 -29.82 2.71
N LEU A 45 -10.91 -31.05 2.55
CA LEU A 45 -9.47 -31.34 2.48
C LEU A 45 -8.84 -30.75 1.22
N VAL A 46 -9.51 -30.87 0.07
CA VAL A 46 -9.08 -30.24 -1.19
C VAL A 46 -9.14 -28.73 -1.09
N MET A 47 -10.21 -28.15 -0.52
CA MET A 47 -10.28 -26.70 -0.27
C MET A 47 -9.20 -26.23 0.70
N TRP A 48 -8.92 -26.99 1.76
CA TRP A 48 -7.86 -26.73 2.72
C TRP A 48 -6.48 -26.81 2.07
N PHE A 49 -6.22 -27.84 1.26
CA PHE A 49 -4.96 -28.01 0.55
C PHE A 49 -4.76 -26.91 -0.51
N ARG A 50 -5.80 -26.56 -1.26
CA ARG A 50 -5.77 -25.42 -2.20
C ARG A 50 -5.55 -24.10 -1.47
N ARG A 51 -6.19 -23.88 -0.31
CA ARG A 51 -6.00 -22.69 0.53
C ARG A 51 -4.60 -22.64 1.14
N MET A 52 -4.05 -23.80 1.51
CA MET A 52 -2.70 -23.95 2.02
C MET A 52 -1.67 -23.58 0.95
N ASN A 53 -1.86 -24.08 -0.28
CA ASN A 53 -0.96 -23.90 -1.42
C ASN A 53 -1.12 -22.55 -2.13
N ARG A 54 -2.27 -21.89 -2.01
CA ARG A 54 -2.51 -20.51 -2.48
C ARG A 54 -1.92 -19.43 -1.56
N SER A 55 -1.39 -19.80 -0.40
CA SER A 55 -0.84 -18.85 0.57
C SER A 55 0.68 -18.89 0.55
N ASP A 56 1.31 -17.88 -0.05
CA ASP A 56 2.77 -17.67 -0.24
C ASP A 56 3.62 -17.59 1.05
N LYS A 57 3.07 -17.95 2.22
CA LYS A 57 3.77 -17.91 3.50
C LYS A 57 4.26 -19.32 3.87
N PRO A 58 5.59 -19.53 4.07
CA PRO A 58 6.15 -20.84 4.38
C PRO A 58 5.53 -21.41 5.66
N PHE A 59 5.35 -22.74 5.69
CA PHE A 59 4.73 -23.47 6.81
C PHE A 59 5.34 -23.11 8.17
N ILE A 60 6.67 -22.96 8.21
CA ILE A 60 7.44 -22.57 9.40
C ILE A 60 6.97 -21.23 9.97
N HIS A 61 6.63 -20.26 9.12
CA HIS A 61 6.13 -18.95 9.58
C HIS A 61 4.76 -19.07 10.25
N ARG A 62 3.90 -19.99 9.80
CA ARG A 62 2.58 -20.22 10.41
C ARG A 62 2.73 -20.88 11.78
N MET A 63 3.53 -21.95 11.87
CA MET A 63 3.80 -22.60 13.15
C MET A 63 4.44 -21.63 14.13
N ARG A 64 5.42 -20.83 13.69
CA ARG A 64 6.01 -19.78 14.53
C ARG A 64 4.95 -18.80 15.00
N SER A 65 4.09 -18.28 14.12
CA SER A 65 3.02 -17.34 14.49
C SER A 65 2.03 -17.95 15.48
N SER A 66 1.63 -19.22 15.32
CA SER A 66 0.77 -19.92 16.27
C SER A 66 1.45 -20.12 17.63
N VAL A 67 2.71 -20.54 17.63
CA VAL A 67 3.50 -20.69 18.86
C VAL A 67 3.68 -19.33 19.55
N TYR A 68 4.00 -18.26 18.81
CA TYR A 68 4.07 -16.90 19.34
C TYR A 68 2.72 -16.45 19.93
N SER A 69 1.60 -16.78 19.27
CA SER A 69 0.27 -16.45 19.77
C SER A 69 -0.04 -17.18 21.09
N ILE A 70 0.29 -18.47 21.18
CA ILE A 70 0.13 -19.27 22.41
C ILE A 70 1.02 -18.73 23.53
N ILE A 71 2.31 -18.46 23.26
CA ILE A 71 3.23 -17.89 24.25
C ILE A 71 2.74 -16.52 24.74
N ARG A 72 2.27 -15.67 23.82
CA ARG A 72 1.70 -14.35 24.16
C ARG A 72 0.34 -14.45 24.86
N SER A 73 -0.33 -15.60 24.79
CA SER A 73 -1.60 -15.85 25.48
C SER A 73 -1.44 -16.07 26.98
N LEU A 74 -0.24 -16.48 27.42
CA LEU A 74 0.09 -16.81 28.80
C LEU A 74 -0.03 -15.58 29.73
N PRO A 75 -0.65 -15.71 30.92
CA PRO A 75 -0.94 -14.56 31.79
C PRO A 75 0.28 -13.75 32.21
N TRP A 76 1.45 -14.36 32.38
CA TRP A 76 2.68 -13.63 32.75
C TRP A 76 3.26 -12.84 31.57
N VAL A 77 3.23 -13.40 30.35
CA VAL A 77 3.69 -12.72 29.14
C VAL A 77 2.78 -11.53 28.83
N LYS A 78 1.45 -11.71 28.91
CA LYS A 78 0.50 -10.60 28.76
C LYS A 78 0.76 -9.47 29.75
N ARG A 79 0.97 -9.81 31.02
CA ARG A 79 1.28 -8.81 32.06
C ARG A 79 2.57 -8.05 31.74
N ARG A 80 3.63 -8.73 31.32
CA ARG A 80 4.89 -8.08 30.94
C ARG A 80 4.75 -7.18 29.72
N VAL A 81 4.13 -7.69 28.65
CA VAL A 81 3.87 -6.91 27.42
C VAL A 81 3.00 -5.69 27.72
N LYS A 82 1.98 -5.82 28.57
CA LYS A 82 1.16 -4.69 28.99
C LYS A 82 1.98 -3.67 29.78
N ALA A 83 2.83 -4.12 30.70
CA ALA A 83 3.71 -3.22 31.46
C ALA A 83 4.69 -2.46 30.55
N ASP A 84 5.26 -3.14 29.54
CA ASP A 84 6.16 -2.52 28.58
C ASP A 84 5.40 -1.55 27.64
N LEU A 85 4.16 -1.87 27.25
CA LEU A 85 3.26 -0.95 26.54
C LEU A 85 2.91 0.29 27.36
N GLU A 86 2.59 0.13 28.64
CA GLU A 86 2.30 1.27 29.53
C GLU A 86 3.55 2.13 29.78
N ARG A 87 4.73 1.51 29.89
CA ARG A 87 6.00 2.25 29.97
C ARG A 87 6.22 3.05 28.70
N ALA A 88 6.15 2.41 27.52
CA ALA A 88 6.30 3.08 26.24
C ALA A 88 5.25 4.18 26.05
N ARG A 89 4.00 3.95 26.47
CA ARG A 89 2.93 4.97 26.46
C ARG A 89 3.33 6.19 27.28
N LYS A 90 3.84 6.00 28.49
CA LYS A 90 4.29 7.10 29.36
C LYS A 90 5.49 7.82 28.80
N GLU A 91 6.47 7.10 28.29
CA GLU A 91 7.65 7.68 27.64
C GLU A 91 7.22 8.56 26.45
N ILE A 92 6.34 8.06 25.58
CA ILE A 92 5.79 8.84 24.46
C ILE A 92 4.99 10.05 24.97
N GLU A 93 4.16 9.88 26.00
CA GLU A 93 3.37 10.98 26.60
C GLU A 93 4.29 12.07 27.16
N GLU A 94 5.37 11.70 27.85
CA GLU A 94 6.36 12.62 28.39
C GLU A 94 7.18 13.31 27.28
N GLU A 95 7.60 12.58 26.26
CA GLU A 95 8.32 13.13 25.10
C GLU A 95 7.45 14.12 24.30
N VAL A 96 6.20 13.74 24.00
CA VAL A 96 5.27 14.56 23.21
C VAL A 96 4.87 15.84 23.98
N HIS A 97 4.66 15.74 25.29
CA HIS A 97 4.27 16.88 26.13
C HIS A 97 5.45 17.62 26.75
N GLN A 98 6.69 17.32 26.38
CA GLN A 98 7.88 17.95 26.96
C GLN A 98 7.87 19.49 26.82
N CYS A 99 7.30 19.99 25.72
CA CYS A 99 7.21 21.40 25.38
C CYS A 99 5.88 22.06 25.77
N ASP A 100 4.89 21.27 26.20
CA ASP A 100 3.55 21.75 26.52
C ASP A 100 3.37 21.86 28.04
N GLN A 101 3.51 23.10 28.54
CA GLN A 101 3.40 23.40 29.97
C GLN A 101 1.95 23.44 30.46
N LYS A 102 0.98 23.72 29.58
CA LYS A 102 -0.43 23.91 29.97
C LYS A 102 -1.20 22.59 29.95
N ARG A 103 -0.88 21.66 29.03
CA ARG A 103 -1.57 20.37 28.83
C ARG A 103 -3.10 20.50 28.68
N ASP A 104 -3.56 21.68 28.32
CA ASP A 104 -4.95 22.01 28.11
C ASP A 104 -5.28 21.79 26.63
N PHE A 105 -6.14 20.81 26.36
CA PHE A 105 -6.53 20.43 25.01
C PHE A 105 -8.03 20.66 24.80
N TYR A 106 -8.38 21.24 23.66
CA TYR A 106 -9.75 21.22 23.16
C TYR A 106 -10.15 19.78 22.85
N LYS A 107 -10.98 19.18 23.73
CA LYS A 107 -11.53 17.82 23.54
C LYS A 107 -12.82 17.83 22.72
N PHE A 108 -13.48 18.98 22.69
CA PHE A 108 -14.73 19.22 21.99
C PHE A 108 -14.67 20.58 21.31
N LEU A 109 -15.52 20.79 20.32
CA LEU A 109 -15.67 22.09 19.68
C LEU A 109 -16.24 23.10 20.71
N PRO A 110 -15.66 24.30 20.84
CA PRO A 110 -16.18 25.33 21.74
C PRO A 110 -17.65 25.67 21.44
N GLU A 111 -18.44 25.94 22.48
CA GLU A 111 -19.86 26.32 22.35
C GLU A 111 -20.06 27.67 21.66
N HIS A 112 -19.06 28.55 21.77
CA HIS A 112 -19.06 29.88 21.17
C HIS A 112 -17.87 30.04 20.21
N PRO A 113 -18.07 30.73 19.07
CA PRO A 113 -16.98 30.99 18.13
C PRO A 113 -15.92 31.89 18.78
N LEU A 114 -14.66 31.51 18.62
CA LEU A 114 -13.52 32.32 19.04
C LEU A 114 -13.31 33.48 18.07
N ALA A 115 -12.94 34.65 18.60
CA ALA A 115 -12.58 35.77 17.75
C ALA A 115 -11.24 35.49 17.03
N GLY A 116 -11.07 36.04 15.83
CA GLY A 116 -9.84 35.84 15.04
C GLY A 116 -8.56 36.25 15.79
N GLU A 117 -8.62 37.36 16.55
CA GLU A 117 -7.49 37.82 17.37
C GLU A 117 -7.16 36.88 18.52
N GLU A 118 -8.17 36.29 19.16
CA GLU A 118 -7.98 35.30 20.22
C GLU A 118 -7.30 34.06 19.67
N LEU A 119 -7.77 33.56 18.51
CA LEU A 119 -7.19 32.41 17.82
C LEU A 119 -5.73 32.66 17.40
N LEU A 120 -5.44 33.86 16.88
CA LEU A 120 -4.07 34.27 16.54
C LEU A 120 -3.18 34.38 17.79
N SER A 121 -3.73 34.87 18.90
CA SER A 121 -2.99 34.94 20.17
C SER A 121 -2.64 33.55 20.69
N GLU A 122 -3.54 32.59 20.57
CA GLU A 122 -3.34 31.20 20.97
C GLU A 122 -2.34 30.51 20.02
N ALA A 123 -2.47 30.70 18.71
CA ALA A 123 -1.51 30.20 17.73
C ALA A 123 -0.09 30.75 17.98
N ARG A 124 0.06 32.01 18.40
CA ARG A 124 1.35 32.59 18.81
C ARG A 124 1.93 31.90 20.04
N GLN A 125 1.10 31.57 21.03
CA GLN A 125 1.53 30.79 22.19
C GLN A 125 2.02 29.42 21.75
N TYR A 126 1.31 28.75 20.84
CA TYR A 126 1.69 27.44 20.33
C TYR A 126 3.00 27.47 19.55
N ALA A 127 3.19 28.48 18.70
CA ALA A 127 4.43 28.68 17.96
C ALA A 127 5.65 28.94 18.88
N ALA A 128 5.44 29.43 20.10
CA ALA A 128 6.48 29.66 21.09
C ALA A 128 6.81 28.43 21.96
N MET A 129 5.99 27.37 21.93
CA MET A 129 6.21 26.18 22.77
C MET A 129 7.42 25.34 22.32
N GLY A 130 7.75 25.33 21.02
CA GLY A 130 8.82 24.49 20.47
C GLY A 130 10.14 25.22 20.23
N GLU A 131 11.26 24.58 20.58
CA GLU A 131 12.58 24.99 20.07
C GLU A 131 12.71 24.59 18.60
N ARG A 132 12.90 25.57 17.71
CA ARG A 132 13.12 25.31 16.27
C ARG A 132 14.58 24.93 15.99
N ARG A 133 15.10 23.89 16.65
CA ARG A 133 16.50 23.45 16.52
C ARG A 133 16.89 23.11 15.07
N TYR A 134 15.95 22.62 14.26
CA TYR A 134 16.18 22.36 12.83
C TYR A 134 16.47 23.64 12.00
N MET A 135 16.06 24.83 12.48
CA MET A 135 16.34 26.09 11.81
C MET A 135 17.79 26.58 12.00
N GLU A 136 18.60 25.91 12.83
CA GLU A 136 20.03 26.22 13.00
C GLU A 136 20.84 25.97 11.72
N HIS A 137 20.37 25.06 10.86
CA HIS A 137 21.02 24.74 9.59
C HIS A 137 20.64 25.71 8.45
N TYR A 138 19.72 26.65 8.68
CA TYR A 138 19.31 27.64 7.70
C TYR A 138 20.25 28.85 7.74
N ASP A 139 20.58 29.44 6.58
CA ASP A 139 21.41 30.65 6.55
C ASP A 139 20.73 31.78 7.36
N PRO A 140 21.35 32.26 8.46
CA PRO A 140 20.76 33.29 9.31
C PRO A 140 20.44 34.60 8.56
N ARG A 141 21.11 34.87 7.44
CA ARG A 141 21.00 36.12 6.68
C ARG A 141 19.77 36.14 5.76
N THR A 142 19.46 35.04 5.08
CA THR A 142 18.35 34.98 4.13
C THR A 142 17.06 34.44 4.75
N ARG A 143 17.16 33.70 5.87
CA ARG A 143 16.04 33.01 6.54
C ARG A 143 14.74 33.79 6.61
N ASN A 144 14.79 35.03 7.13
CA ASN A 144 13.57 35.81 7.34
C ASN A 144 12.94 36.25 6.01
N GLN A 145 13.77 36.55 5.00
CA GLN A 145 13.31 36.92 3.67
C GLN A 145 12.67 35.72 2.97
N ASP A 146 13.32 34.56 3.04
CA ASP A 146 12.84 33.32 2.40
C ASP A 146 11.53 32.83 3.04
N LEU A 147 11.46 32.80 4.38
CA LEU A 147 10.22 32.47 5.11
C LEU A 147 9.08 33.45 4.80
N SER A 148 9.38 34.75 4.72
CA SER A 148 8.39 35.77 4.35
C SER A 148 7.87 35.58 2.92
N LEU A 149 8.76 35.22 1.99
CA LEU A 149 8.38 34.91 0.61
C LEU A 149 7.51 33.64 0.55
N CYS A 150 7.90 32.56 1.23
CA CYS A 150 7.13 31.33 1.32
C CYS A 150 5.73 31.57 1.91
N ALA A 151 5.60 32.40 2.95
CA ALA A 151 4.31 32.76 3.53
C ALA A 151 3.40 33.49 2.53
N LYS A 152 3.95 34.42 1.73
CA LYS A 152 3.21 35.12 0.67
C LYS A 152 2.78 34.18 -0.46
N ILE A 153 3.63 33.24 -0.85
CA ILE A 153 3.28 32.22 -1.85
C ILE A 153 2.19 31.30 -1.31
N TYR A 154 2.30 30.87 -0.05
CA TYR A 154 1.29 30.04 0.59
C TYR A 154 -0.07 30.76 0.65
N ASP A 155 -0.10 32.05 0.97
CA ASP A 155 -1.33 32.85 0.95
C ASP A 155 -2.04 32.78 -0.42
N LEU A 156 -1.28 32.98 -1.51
CA LEU A 156 -1.80 32.89 -2.88
C LEU A 156 -2.36 31.52 -3.26
N PHE A 157 -1.77 30.42 -2.76
CA PHE A 157 -2.11 29.05 -3.12
C PHE A 157 -2.82 28.26 -2.01
N SER A 158 -3.20 28.91 -0.91
CA SER A 158 -3.78 28.28 0.29
C SER A 158 -5.09 27.52 0.03
N HIS A 159 -5.80 27.89 -1.02
CA HIS A 159 -7.05 27.28 -1.47
C HIS A 159 -6.88 26.27 -2.61
N SER A 160 -5.64 26.04 -3.06
CA SER A 160 -5.36 25.14 -4.18
C SER A 160 -5.50 23.67 -3.77
N ASP A 161 -6.06 22.87 -4.67
CA ASP A 161 -6.23 21.43 -4.50
C ASP A 161 -5.67 20.70 -5.75
N PRO A 162 -4.48 20.09 -5.66
CA PRO A 162 -3.85 19.38 -6.78
C PRO A 162 -4.71 18.24 -7.37
N HIS A 163 -5.71 17.71 -6.64
CA HIS A 163 -6.63 16.72 -7.19
C HIS A 163 -7.46 17.28 -8.36
N ARG A 164 -7.73 18.59 -8.36
CA ARG A 164 -8.47 19.31 -9.40
C ARG A 164 -7.52 20.06 -10.32
N SER A 165 -6.70 19.30 -11.05
CA SER A 165 -5.67 19.84 -11.95
C SER A 165 -6.20 20.75 -13.08
N ASP A 166 -7.49 20.64 -13.41
CA ASP A 166 -8.24 21.50 -14.32
C ASP A 166 -8.51 22.90 -13.72
N ALA A 167 -8.87 22.94 -12.43
CA ALA A 167 -9.17 24.16 -11.71
C ALA A 167 -7.90 24.91 -11.25
N PHE A 168 -6.79 24.18 -11.06
CA PHE A 168 -5.54 24.73 -10.54
C PHE A 168 -4.34 24.48 -11.49
N PRO A 169 -4.36 25.02 -12.72
CA PRO A 169 -3.30 24.79 -13.70
C PRO A 169 -1.94 25.36 -13.27
N GLY A 170 -1.95 26.42 -12.43
CA GLY A 170 -0.73 27.02 -11.87
C GLY A 170 0.00 26.06 -10.93
N ALA A 171 -0.71 25.42 -10.00
CA ALA A 171 -0.14 24.42 -9.09
C ALA A 171 0.43 23.22 -9.86
N ARG A 172 -0.36 22.68 -10.82
CA ARG A 172 0.08 21.60 -11.72
C ARG A 172 1.37 21.96 -12.47
N LYS A 173 1.48 23.20 -12.97
CA LYS A 173 2.66 23.68 -13.68
C LYS A 173 3.89 23.74 -12.75
N MET A 174 3.72 24.31 -11.55
CA MET A 174 4.80 24.40 -10.55
C MET A 174 5.31 23.01 -10.16
N GLU A 175 4.42 22.04 -9.95
CA GLU A 175 4.82 20.65 -9.67
C GLU A 175 5.67 20.05 -10.80
N ALA A 176 5.25 20.22 -12.05
CA ALA A 176 5.99 19.71 -13.21
C ALA A 176 7.38 20.37 -13.35
N GLU A 177 7.49 21.67 -13.11
CA GLU A 177 8.75 22.41 -13.17
C GLU A 177 9.71 22.00 -12.04
N ILE A 178 9.22 21.86 -10.80
CA ILE A 178 10.02 21.39 -9.66
C ILE A 178 10.55 19.98 -9.91
N LEU A 179 9.72 19.08 -10.46
CA LEU A 179 10.16 17.75 -10.85
C LEU A 179 11.25 17.80 -11.90
N ARG A 180 11.09 18.63 -12.94
CA ARG A 180 12.11 18.75 -13.99
C ARG A 180 13.43 19.29 -13.46
N MET A 181 13.39 20.37 -12.66
CA MET A 181 14.59 20.91 -12.01
C MET A 181 15.28 19.87 -11.12
N SER A 182 14.51 19.11 -10.34
CA SER A 182 15.04 18.05 -9.47
C SER A 182 15.67 16.91 -10.29
N LEU A 183 15.00 16.44 -11.34
CA LEU A 183 15.53 15.41 -12.23
C LEU A 183 16.81 15.86 -12.92
N SER A 184 16.87 17.11 -13.41
CA SER A 184 18.08 17.67 -14.00
C SER A 184 19.23 17.75 -13.00
N MET A 185 18.96 18.11 -11.74
CA MET A 185 19.97 18.13 -10.68
C MET A 185 20.58 16.74 -10.41
N PHE A 186 19.78 15.68 -10.57
CA PHE A 186 20.23 14.29 -10.44
C PHE A 186 20.61 13.64 -11.79
N HIS A 187 20.85 14.44 -12.84
CA HIS A 187 21.25 13.96 -14.17
C HIS A 187 20.26 12.98 -14.83
N GLY A 188 18.97 13.15 -14.57
CA GLY A 188 17.90 12.41 -15.24
C GLY A 188 17.80 12.77 -16.72
N GLY A 189 17.69 11.77 -17.59
CA GLY A 189 17.50 11.95 -19.04
C GLY A 189 16.11 12.48 -19.43
N ALA A 190 15.84 12.61 -20.73
CA ALA A 190 14.56 13.10 -21.25
C ALA A 190 13.38 12.23 -20.79
N GLU A 191 13.56 10.92 -20.78
CA GLU A 191 12.56 9.93 -20.33
C GLU A 191 12.42 9.85 -18.80
N ALA A 192 13.23 10.58 -18.03
CA ALA A 192 13.11 10.57 -16.59
C ALA A 192 11.80 11.27 -16.15
N CYS A 193 11.09 10.61 -15.25
CA CYS A 193 9.83 11.08 -14.67
C CYS A 193 9.85 10.96 -13.14
N GLY A 194 8.87 11.57 -12.49
CA GLY A 194 8.73 11.52 -11.04
C GLY A 194 7.37 12.06 -10.60
N VAL A 195 7.17 12.07 -9.29
CA VAL A 195 5.96 12.60 -8.64
C VAL A 195 6.37 13.39 -7.40
N VAL A 196 5.67 14.49 -7.13
CA VAL A 196 5.83 15.24 -5.88
C VAL A 196 5.10 14.50 -4.77
N ALA A 197 5.77 14.26 -3.64
CA ALA A 197 5.21 13.54 -2.49
C ALA A 197 5.19 14.46 -1.26
N GLY A 198 4.30 14.17 -0.30
CA GLY A 198 4.11 14.97 0.91
C GLY A 198 5.29 14.92 1.89
N GLY A 199 6.18 13.93 1.77
CA GLY A 199 7.41 13.87 2.56
C GLY A 199 8.27 12.64 2.29
N GLY A 200 9.44 12.57 2.94
CA GLY A 200 10.44 11.52 2.71
C GLY A 200 9.95 10.09 3.01
N THR A 201 9.08 9.93 4.01
CA THR A 201 8.46 8.63 4.32
C THR A 201 7.61 8.14 3.15
N GLU A 202 6.79 9.01 2.57
CA GLU A 202 5.96 8.68 1.41
C GLU A 202 6.82 8.32 0.20
N VAL A 203 7.87 9.09 -0.09
CA VAL A 203 8.83 8.79 -1.17
C VAL A 203 9.44 7.40 -0.99
N THR A 204 9.86 7.05 0.22
CA THR A 204 10.46 5.73 0.52
C THR A 204 9.46 4.61 0.31
N LEU A 205 8.21 4.80 0.74
CA LEU A 205 7.14 3.83 0.56
C LEU A 205 6.78 3.66 -0.93
N LEU A 206 6.67 4.77 -1.68
CA LEU A 206 6.42 4.75 -3.12
C LEU A 206 7.53 4.05 -3.88
N ALA A 207 8.80 4.31 -3.54
CA ALA A 207 9.95 3.61 -4.13
C ALA A 207 9.94 2.11 -3.83
N CYS A 208 9.63 1.71 -2.59
CA CYS A 208 9.47 0.30 -2.22
C CYS A 208 8.30 -0.36 -2.99
N LEU A 209 7.17 0.34 -3.08
CA LEU A 209 5.98 -0.13 -3.79
C LEU A 209 6.29 -0.32 -5.28
N ASP A 210 7.00 0.64 -5.89
CA ASP A 210 7.44 0.57 -7.28
C ASP A 210 8.44 -0.58 -7.48
N SER A 211 9.38 -0.82 -6.57
CA SER A 211 10.26 -1.99 -6.67
C SER A 211 9.51 -3.33 -6.59
N ILE A 212 8.50 -3.42 -5.71
CA ILE A 212 7.69 -4.64 -5.54
C ILE A 212 6.78 -4.88 -6.75
N LYS A 213 6.07 -3.84 -7.20
CA LYS A 213 5.16 -3.93 -8.35
C LYS A 213 5.93 -3.98 -9.67
N GLY A 214 7.00 -3.22 -9.80
CA GLY A 214 7.94 -3.24 -10.92
C GLY A 214 8.54 -4.63 -11.13
N LYS A 215 8.89 -5.37 -10.07
CA LYS A 215 9.28 -6.80 -10.21
C LYS A 215 8.16 -7.69 -10.74
N LYS A 216 6.90 -7.42 -10.39
CA LYS A 216 5.74 -8.14 -10.96
C LYS A 216 5.49 -7.75 -12.43
N TRP A 217 5.63 -6.47 -12.79
CA TRP A 217 5.47 -6.00 -14.17
C TRP A 217 6.62 -6.44 -15.07
N VAL A 218 7.86 -6.39 -14.61
CA VAL A 218 9.02 -6.94 -15.31
C VAL A 218 8.89 -8.46 -15.42
N GLY A 219 8.44 -9.18 -14.38
CA GLY A 219 8.16 -10.62 -14.47
C GLY A 219 6.98 -10.98 -15.39
N PHE A 220 6.00 -10.08 -15.54
CA PHE A 220 4.89 -10.23 -16.49
C PHE A 220 5.34 -9.94 -17.92
N LEU A 221 6.15 -8.89 -18.14
CA LEU A 221 6.76 -8.57 -19.43
C LEU A 221 7.75 -9.66 -19.87
N TYR A 222 8.56 -10.22 -18.97
CA TYR A 222 9.50 -11.30 -19.30
C TYR A 222 8.79 -12.63 -19.64
N ASN A 223 7.58 -12.87 -19.12
CA ASN A 223 6.75 -14.01 -19.52
C ASN A 223 5.92 -13.71 -20.77
N ALA A 224 5.41 -12.48 -20.91
CA ALA A 224 4.69 -12.04 -22.09
C ALA A 224 5.61 -12.05 -23.32
N GLU A 225 6.88 -11.62 -23.20
CA GLU A 225 7.88 -11.62 -24.27
C GLU A 225 8.33 -13.05 -24.65
N LYS A 226 8.23 -14.02 -23.73
CA LYS A 226 8.39 -15.45 -24.05
C LYS A 226 7.17 -16.04 -24.77
N GLU A 227 5.96 -15.53 -24.52
CA GLU A 227 4.75 -15.94 -25.25
C GLU A 227 4.55 -15.19 -26.57
N THR A 228 5.12 -13.99 -26.73
CA THR A 228 5.01 -13.16 -27.94
C THR A 228 6.30 -13.08 -28.76
N GLY A 229 7.18 -14.09 -28.64
CA GLY A 229 8.29 -14.35 -29.57
C GLY A 229 7.79 -14.58 -31.00
N GLY A 230 7.38 -13.50 -31.67
CA GLY A 230 6.72 -13.54 -32.96
C GLY A 230 5.84 -12.31 -33.23
N ARG A 231 6.50 -11.19 -33.55
CA ARG A 231 6.01 -10.00 -34.30
C ARG A 231 5.72 -8.73 -33.49
N GLY A 232 6.46 -7.67 -33.86
CA GLY A 232 5.92 -6.31 -33.92
C GLY A 232 6.59 -5.29 -33.00
N GLY A 233 7.84 -4.91 -33.28
CA GLY A 233 8.41 -3.69 -32.73
C GLY A 233 7.78 -2.45 -33.39
N LEU A 234 7.31 -1.50 -32.57
CA LEU A 234 6.88 -0.18 -33.01
C LEU A 234 7.82 0.87 -32.41
N ARG A 235 8.74 1.31 -33.28
CA ARG A 235 9.67 2.42 -33.12
C ARG A 235 8.88 3.71 -33.36
N MET A 236 8.72 4.56 -32.34
CA MET A 236 8.15 5.90 -32.52
C MET A 236 9.28 6.88 -32.83
N THR A 237 9.48 7.13 -34.13
CA THR A 237 10.25 8.26 -34.65
C THR A 237 9.40 9.52 -34.59
N GLY A 238 9.96 10.61 -34.05
CA GLY A 238 9.32 11.92 -34.00
C GLY A 238 10.37 13.03 -34.10
N GLU A 239 11.14 13.03 -35.19
CA GLU A 239 12.01 14.12 -35.59
C GLU A 239 11.21 15.00 -36.57
N GLN A 240 10.74 16.16 -36.10
CA GLN A 240 10.24 17.22 -36.98
C GLN A 240 11.28 18.34 -37.03
N ALA A 241 11.91 18.41 -38.20
CA ALA A 241 12.79 19.46 -38.65
C ALA A 241 12.10 20.83 -38.68
N LEU A 242 12.88 21.90 -38.47
CA LEU A 242 12.67 23.16 -39.18
C LEU A 242 14.02 23.71 -39.68
N PRO A 243 14.06 24.34 -40.86
CA PRO A 243 15.30 24.66 -41.58
C PRO A 243 15.81 26.10 -41.35
N GLN A 244 17.14 26.21 -41.42
CA GLN A 244 18.01 27.40 -41.51
C GLN A 244 18.08 28.34 -40.30
#